data_AF-R3TKU9-F1
#
_entry.id   AF-R3TKU9-F1
#
_cell.length_a   1.000
_cell.length_b   1.000
_cell.length_c   1.000
_cell.angle_alpha   90.00
_cell.angle_beta   90.00
_cell.angle_gamma   90.00
#
_symmetry.space_group_name_H-M   'P 1'
#
loop_
_entity.id
_entity.type
_entity.pdbx_description
1 polymer ?
#
loop_
_entity_poly.entity_id
_entity_poly.type
_entity_poly.pdbx_seq_one_letter_code
_entity_poly.pdbx_strand_id
1 'polypeptide(L)'
;MGNRCFLYSFTHGCRFLSRLSSGASIRLVNLVPFHSIQSYINVDDGVHYRLLDVNIWGNILLFVPMGIYVPLIKKSFSFLKTLLSLVFISLLIEGIQYLFILGSADIDDVLLNVMGGLLGWVFYRFLLLLGKTPERTKTMVVIISTIVGIPVFILVILLFVMN
;
A
#
# COMPACT_ATOMS: atom_id res chain seq x y z
N MET A 1 -16.91 18.47 2.24
CA MET A 1 -16.47 17.58 1.12
C MET A 1 -14.97 17.41 1.28
N GLY A 2 -14.42 16.22 1.59
CA GLY A 2 -12.96 16.15 1.82
C GLY A 2 -12.26 14.80 1.97
N ASN A 3 -12.88 13.72 2.44
CA ASN A 3 -12.05 12.80 3.24
C ASN A 3 -11.73 11.41 2.68
N ARG A 4 -12.07 11.03 1.44
CA ARG A 4 -11.85 9.61 1.04
C ARG A 4 -11.24 9.34 -0.34
N CYS A 5 -11.32 10.25 -1.30
CA CYS A 5 -10.39 10.21 -2.45
C CYS A 5 -8.98 10.73 -2.09
N PHE A 6 -8.89 11.29 -0.88
CA PHE A 6 -7.68 11.76 -0.24
C PHE A 6 -6.66 10.62 -0.08
N LEU A 7 -6.99 9.45 0.47
CA LEU A 7 -5.97 8.51 0.98
C LEU A 7 -4.86 8.06 0.00
N TYR A 8 -5.13 7.91 -1.30
CA TYR A 8 -4.10 7.55 -2.30
C TYR A 8 -3.41 8.76 -2.95
N SER A 9 -4.16 9.84 -3.17
CA SER A 9 -3.61 11.09 -3.68
C SER A 9 -2.94 11.91 -2.57
N PHE A 10 -3.18 11.58 -1.30
CA PHE A 10 -2.68 12.29 -0.12
C PHE A 10 -1.42 11.65 0.44
N THR A 11 -1.19 10.34 0.32
CA THR A 11 0.15 9.77 0.64
C THR A 11 1.20 10.26 -0.37
N HIS A 12 0.92 10.21 -1.67
CA HIS A 12 1.81 10.74 -2.70
C HIS A 12 1.76 12.27 -2.80
N GLY A 13 0.58 12.89 -2.63
CA GLY A 13 0.40 14.35 -2.66
C GLY A 13 0.89 15.05 -1.40
N CYS A 14 0.81 14.47 -0.20
CA CYS A 14 1.48 15.03 0.98
C CYS A 14 2.99 14.84 0.91
N ARG A 15 3.50 13.73 0.36
CA ARG A 15 4.93 13.58 0.09
C ARG A 15 5.42 14.58 -0.97
N PHE A 16 4.58 14.98 -1.92
CA PHE A 16 4.87 16.03 -2.90
C PHE A 16 4.77 17.46 -2.32
N LEU A 17 3.71 17.74 -1.53
CA LEU A 17 3.48 19.04 -0.88
C LEU A 17 4.47 19.33 0.25
N SER A 18 4.87 18.34 1.05
CA SER A 18 5.94 18.51 2.06
C SER A 18 7.31 18.79 1.43
N ARG A 19 7.51 18.40 0.17
CA ARG A 19 8.75 18.64 -0.59
C ARG A 19 8.79 19.99 -1.29
N LEU A 20 7.64 20.54 -1.72
CA LEU A 20 7.57 21.93 -2.20
C LEU A 20 7.97 22.94 -1.09
N SER A 21 7.74 22.58 0.18
CA SER A 21 8.16 23.39 1.33
C SER A 21 9.65 23.25 1.71
N SER A 22 10.35 22.23 1.21
CA SER A 22 11.70 21.85 1.70
C SER A 22 12.85 22.09 0.71
N GLY A 23 12.59 22.63 -0.48
CA GLY A 23 13.59 23.29 -1.35
C GLY A 23 14.84 22.49 -1.78
N ALA A 24 14.92 21.17 -1.56
CA ALA A 24 16.13 20.39 -1.87
C ALA A 24 15.83 19.08 -2.59
N SER A 25 16.28 18.99 -3.85
CA SER A 25 16.22 17.84 -4.74
C SER A 25 17.22 16.73 -4.34
N ILE A 26 17.19 16.25 -3.10
CA ILE A 26 18.04 15.13 -2.66
C ILE A 26 17.23 13.84 -2.74
N ARG A 27 17.69 12.90 -3.57
CA ARG A 27 17.18 11.52 -3.63
C ARG A 27 17.57 10.79 -2.34
N LEU A 28 16.74 10.88 -1.32
CA LEU A 28 16.95 10.18 -0.06
C LEU A 28 16.56 8.70 -0.23
N VAL A 29 17.52 7.81 0.00
CA VAL A 29 17.30 6.37 0.14
C VAL A 29 17.45 6.07 1.63
N ASN A 30 16.35 5.72 2.30
CA ASN A 30 16.40 5.29 3.68
C ASN A 30 16.44 3.76 3.75
N LEU A 31 17.61 3.23 4.08
CA LEU A 31 17.83 1.78 4.27
C LEU A 31 17.87 1.39 5.74
N VAL A 32 17.76 2.36 6.66
CA VAL A 32 17.78 2.09 8.10
C VAL A 32 16.35 1.83 8.54
N PRO A 33 16.01 0.58 8.91
CA PRO A 33 14.67 0.30 9.41
C PRO A 33 14.41 1.10 10.69
N PHE A 34 13.20 1.63 10.82
CA PHE A 34 12.73 2.44 11.97
C PHE A 34 13.32 3.85 12.11
N HIS A 35 14.17 4.31 11.20
CA HIS A 35 14.73 5.67 11.25
C HIS A 35 13.66 6.73 10.93
N SER A 36 12.76 6.43 9.99
CA SER A 36 11.59 7.26 9.71
C SER A 36 10.58 7.26 10.86
N ILE A 37 10.55 6.23 11.71
CA ILE A 37 9.63 6.20 12.86
C ILE A 37 10.18 6.99 14.05
N GLN A 38 11.49 6.90 14.32
CA GLN A 38 12.12 7.64 15.42
C GLN A 38 12.22 9.16 15.19
N SER A 39 12.41 9.59 13.94
CA SER A 39 12.50 11.03 13.62
C SER A 39 11.17 11.77 13.82
N TYR A 40 10.03 11.07 13.78
CA TYR A 40 8.70 11.67 13.98
C TYR A 40 8.22 11.63 15.43
N ILE A 41 8.75 10.73 16.27
CA ILE A 41 8.40 10.67 17.69
C ILE A 41 8.96 11.88 18.47
N ASN A 42 10.00 12.53 17.95
CA ASN A 42 10.69 13.64 18.62
C ASN A 42 10.20 15.05 18.23
N VAL A 43 9.16 15.18 17.39
CA VAL A 43 8.60 16.48 16.96
C VAL A 43 7.12 16.53 17.34
N ASP A 44 6.83 17.27 18.41
CA ASP A 44 5.56 17.27 19.14
C ASP A 44 4.50 18.20 18.49
N ASP A 45 4.30 18.05 17.18
CA ASP A 45 3.30 18.80 16.44
C ASP A 45 2.30 17.80 15.84
N GLY A 46 1.08 17.70 16.39
CA GLY A 46 0.04 16.69 16.05
C GLY A 46 -0.29 16.46 14.57
N VAL A 47 0.23 17.28 13.65
CA VAL A 47 0.18 17.10 12.19
C VAL A 47 1.10 15.97 11.72
N HIS A 48 2.28 15.80 12.32
CA HIS A 48 3.27 14.80 11.93
C HIS A 48 2.81 13.37 12.25
N TYR A 49 2.14 13.16 13.39
CA TYR A 49 1.55 11.87 13.76
C TYR A 49 0.46 11.42 12.78
N ARG A 50 -0.40 12.34 12.32
CA ARG A 50 -1.47 12.02 11.35
C ARG A 50 -0.93 11.62 9.99
N LEU A 51 0.19 12.22 9.57
CA LEU A 51 0.87 11.84 8.33
C LEU A 51 1.56 10.47 8.45
N LEU A 52 2.13 10.16 9.62
CA LEU A 52 2.73 8.86 9.90
C LEU A 52 1.70 7.73 9.84
N ASP A 53 0.56 7.92 10.51
CA ASP A 53 -0.52 6.95 10.55
C ASP A 53 -1.05 6.66 9.14
N VAL A 54 -1.26 7.70 8.33
CA VAL A 54 -1.77 7.53 6.97
C VAL A 54 -0.77 6.80 6.07
N ASN A 55 0.53 7.02 6.24
CA ASN A 55 1.55 6.34 5.44
C ASN A 55 1.68 4.85 5.86
N ILE A 56 1.70 4.59 7.17
CA ILE A 56 1.75 3.23 7.74
C ILE A 56 0.54 2.41 7.29
N TRP A 57 -0.67 2.92 7.56
CA TRP A 57 -1.91 2.24 7.21
C TRP A 57 -2.13 2.19 5.70
N GLY A 58 -1.72 3.23 4.96
CA GLY A 58 -1.79 3.29 3.52
C GLY A 58 -1.03 2.15 2.85
N ASN A 59 0.23 1.94 3.24
CA ASN A 59 1.08 0.87 2.69
C ASN A 59 0.55 -0.53 3.05
N ILE A 60 0.13 -0.73 4.31
CA ILE A 60 -0.49 -2.00 4.74
C ILE A 60 -1.75 -2.29 3.93
N LEU A 61 -2.70 -1.35 3.88
CA LEU A 61 -3.99 -1.55 3.23
C LEU A 61 -3.86 -1.73 1.72
N LEU A 62 -2.86 -1.11 1.09
CA LEU A 62 -2.55 -1.23 -0.34
C LEU A 62 -2.15 -2.67 -0.72
N PHE A 63 -1.42 -3.36 0.15
CA PHE A 63 -0.95 -4.72 -0.10
C PHE A 63 -1.92 -5.82 0.37
N VAL A 64 -2.95 -5.51 1.16
CA VAL A 64 -3.97 -6.50 1.59
C VAL A 64 -4.66 -7.17 0.40
N PRO A 65 -5.22 -6.46 -0.60
CA PRO A 65 -5.82 -7.09 -1.77
C PRO A 65 -4.83 -8.00 -2.49
N MET A 66 -3.58 -7.53 -2.60
CA MET A 66 -2.52 -8.28 -3.26
C MET A 66 -2.23 -9.61 -2.57
N GLY A 67 -2.15 -9.63 -1.25
CA GLY A 67 -2.02 -10.83 -0.43
C GLY A 67 -3.15 -11.84 -0.64
N ILE A 68 -4.37 -11.36 -0.91
CA ILE A 68 -5.52 -12.20 -1.27
C ILE A 68 -5.36 -12.77 -2.68
N TYR A 69 -4.83 -12.01 -3.64
CA TYR A 69 -4.70 -12.44 -5.03
C TYR A 69 -3.60 -13.47 -5.29
N VAL A 70 -2.46 -13.40 -4.58
CA VAL A 70 -1.35 -14.35 -4.77
C VAL A 70 -1.79 -15.82 -4.75
N PRO A 71 -2.55 -16.31 -3.74
CA PRO A 71 -3.03 -17.69 -3.72
C PRO A 71 -4.17 -17.99 -4.72
N LEU A 72 -4.79 -16.97 -5.33
CA LEU A 72 -5.81 -17.17 -6.38
C LEU A 72 -5.18 -17.59 -7.71
N ILE A 73 -3.95 -17.13 -7.99
CA ILE A 73 -3.24 -17.35 -9.26
C ILE A 73 -2.80 -18.82 -9.42
N LYS A 74 -2.29 -19.47 -8.36
CA LYS A 74 -2.10 -20.93 -8.34
C LYS A 74 -2.53 -21.54 -7.02
N LYS A 75 -3.19 -22.70 -7.12
CA LYS A 75 -3.75 -23.48 -6.00
C LYS A 75 -2.70 -23.94 -4.96
N SER A 76 -1.40 -23.89 -5.29
CA SER A 76 -0.31 -24.45 -4.47
C SER A 76 0.79 -23.45 -4.07
N PHE A 77 0.46 -22.16 -3.94
CA PHE A 77 1.42 -21.23 -3.32
C PHE A 77 1.62 -21.58 -1.84
N SER A 78 2.82 -22.09 -1.54
CA SER A 78 3.27 -22.23 -0.14
C SER A 78 3.45 -20.84 0.48
N PHE A 79 3.43 -20.79 1.81
CA PHE A 79 3.68 -19.56 2.57
C PHE A 79 4.96 -18.86 2.09
N LEU A 80 6.05 -19.62 1.92
CA LEU A 80 7.33 -19.07 1.49
C LEU A 80 7.27 -18.43 0.09
N LYS A 81 6.58 -19.07 -0.86
CA LYS A 81 6.39 -18.49 -2.21
C LYS A 81 5.56 -17.21 -2.16
N THR A 82 4.54 -17.18 -1.30
CA THR A 82 3.72 -15.98 -1.09
C THR A 82 4.57 -14.84 -0.53
N LEU A 83 5.34 -15.12 0.53
CA LEU A 83 6.23 -14.16 1.16
C LEU A 83 7.26 -13.60 0.18
N LEU A 84 7.95 -14.46 -0.59
CA LEU A 84 8.92 -14.03 -1.60
C LEU A 84 8.28 -13.18 -2.69
N SER A 85 7.07 -13.54 -3.16
CA SER A 85 6.34 -12.72 -4.13
C SER A 85 5.97 -11.35 -3.59
N LEU A 86 5.53 -11.25 -2.33
CA LEU A 86 5.19 -9.98 -1.69
C LEU A 86 6.42 -9.09 -1.52
N VAL A 87 7.54 -9.65 -1.05
CA VAL A 87 8.82 -8.92 -0.93
C VAL A 87 9.30 -8.43 -2.29
N PHE A 88 9.32 -9.32 -3.29
CA PHE A 88 9.80 -8.97 -4.64
C PHE A 88 8.97 -7.85 -5.25
N ILE A 89 7.64 -7.93 -5.17
CA ILE A 89 6.77 -6.92 -5.77
C ILE A 89 6.85 -5.61 -4.99
N SER A 90 6.96 -5.65 -3.66
CA SER A 90 7.18 -4.43 -2.89
C SER A 90 8.50 -3.74 -3.25
N LEU A 91 9.58 -4.49 -3.45
CA LEU A 91 10.86 -3.93 -3.91
C LEU A 91 10.76 -3.34 -5.33
N LEU A 92 10.00 -3.99 -6.22
CA LEU A 92 9.74 -3.45 -7.56
C LEU A 92 8.97 -2.13 -7.51
N ILE A 93 7.92 -2.04 -6.68
CA ILE A 93 7.12 -0.81 -6.53
C ILE A 93 8.00 0.32 -5.99
N GLU A 94 8.77 0.06 -4.93
CA GLU A 94 9.68 1.03 -4.35
C GLU A 94 10.75 1.48 -5.36
N GLY A 95 11.30 0.54 -6.13
CA GLY A 95 12.27 0.82 -7.19
C GLY A 95 11.68 1.68 -8.31
N ILE A 96 10.45 1.41 -8.74
CA ILE A 96 9.72 2.25 -9.71
C ILE A 96 9.51 3.65 -9.13
N GLN A 97 9.03 3.77 -7.90
CA GLN A 97 8.81 5.07 -7.26
C GLN A 97 10.09 5.90 -7.16
N TYR A 98 11.22 5.26 -6.86
CA TYR A 98 12.54 5.89 -6.86
C TYR A 98 13.02 6.32 -8.25
N LEU A 99 12.83 5.47 -9.27
CA LEU A 99 13.27 5.75 -10.64
C LEU A 99 12.47 6.88 -11.29
N PHE A 100 11.14 6.89 -11.09
CA PHE A 100 10.23 7.87 -11.68
C PHE A 100 10.07 9.16 -10.85
N ILE A 101 10.90 9.36 -9.82
CA ILE A 101 10.87 10.56 -8.95
C ILE A 101 9.49 10.74 -8.29
N LEU A 102 8.75 9.65 -8.11
CA LEU A 102 7.44 9.65 -7.46
C LEU A 102 7.57 9.64 -5.93
N GLY A 103 8.74 9.27 -5.39
CA GLY A 103 8.99 9.17 -3.96
C GLY A 103 10.47 9.02 -3.57
N SER A 104 10.74 8.85 -2.27
CA SER A 104 12.00 8.33 -1.71
C SER A 104 11.88 6.83 -1.51
N ALA A 105 12.97 6.09 -1.71
CA ALA A 105 13.00 4.67 -1.39
C ALA A 105 13.09 4.48 0.14
N ASP A 106 12.11 3.86 0.79
CA ASP A 106 12.11 3.56 2.22
C ASP A 106 11.91 2.06 2.49
N ILE A 107 12.84 1.46 3.26
CA ILE A 107 12.74 0.06 3.67
C ILE A 107 11.53 -0.19 4.60
N ASP A 108 11.10 0.83 5.34
CA ASP A 108 9.92 0.75 6.20
C ASP A 108 8.65 0.55 5.34
N ASP A 109 8.57 1.19 4.17
CA ASP A 109 7.46 1.02 3.22
C ASP A 109 7.40 -0.43 2.70
N VAL A 110 8.56 -1.04 2.44
CA VAL A 110 8.66 -2.46 2.04
C VAL A 110 8.17 -3.40 3.13
N LEU A 111 8.55 -3.15 4.39
CA LEU A 111 8.12 -3.97 5.52
C LEU A 111 6.60 -3.89 5.72
N LEU A 112 6.03 -2.69 5.66
CA LEU A 112 4.60 -2.45 5.80
C LEU A 112 3.80 -3.13 4.69
N ASN A 113 4.27 -3.06 3.46
CA ASN A 113 3.69 -3.74 2.31
C ASN A 113 3.68 -5.26 2.49
N VAL A 114 4.80 -5.84 2.94
CA VAL A 114 4.87 -7.28 3.24
C VAL A 114 3.89 -7.66 4.34
N MET A 115 3.78 -6.87 5.41
CA MET A 115 2.80 -7.09 6.48
C MET A 115 1.35 -7.05 5.96
N GLY A 116 1.01 -6.06 5.15
CA GLY A 116 -0.30 -5.96 4.49
C GLY A 116 -0.61 -7.17 3.62
N GLY A 117 0.35 -7.62 2.83
CA GLY A 117 0.21 -8.82 2.00
C GLY A 117 0.02 -10.10 2.82
N LEU A 118 0.72 -10.24 3.95
CA LEU A 118 0.52 -11.37 4.85
C LEU A 118 -0.87 -11.35 5.50
N LEU A 119 -1.37 -10.18 5.91
CA LEU A 119 -2.74 -10.03 6.42
C LEU A 119 -3.78 -10.47 5.37
N GLY A 120 -3.60 -10.05 4.12
CA GLY A 120 -4.46 -10.48 3.01
C GLY A 120 -4.43 -11.99 2.78
N TRP A 121 -3.24 -12.60 2.84
CA TRP A 121 -3.10 -14.05 2.69
C TRP A 121 -3.76 -14.83 3.83
N VAL A 122 -3.58 -14.37 5.08
CA VAL A 122 -4.25 -14.95 6.26
C VAL A 122 -5.77 -14.84 6.12
N PHE A 123 -6.28 -13.69 5.69
CA PHE A 123 -7.70 -13.49 5.45
C PHE A 123 -8.25 -14.46 4.39
N TYR A 124 -7.53 -14.66 3.28
CA TYR A 124 -7.91 -15.65 2.27
C TYR A 124 -7.95 -17.08 2.84
N ARG A 125 -6.94 -17.47 3.62
CA ARG A 125 -6.92 -18.78 4.30
C ARG A 125 -8.08 -18.93 5.27
N PHE A 126 -8.40 -17.88 6.02
CA PHE A 126 -9.55 -17.86 6.92
C PHE A 126 -10.88 -18.08 6.17
N LEU A 127 -11.08 -17.43 5.01
CA LEU A 127 -12.25 -17.67 4.17
C LEU A 127 -12.39 -19.12 3.71
N LEU A 128 -11.28 -19.77 3.37
CA LEU A 128 -11.27 -21.20 3.03
C LEU A 128 -11.57 -22.09 4.24
N LEU A 129 -11.06 -21.73 5.43
CA LEU A 129 -11.35 -22.44 6.68
C LEU A 129 -12.83 -22.37 7.08
N LEU A 130 -13.54 -21.29 6.72
CA LEU A 130 -15.00 -21.18 6.89
C LEU A 130 -15.80 -22.08 5.94
N GLY A 131 -15.16 -23.04 5.26
CA GLY A 131 -15.82 -24.00 4.38
C GLY A 131 -16.16 -23.45 3.00
N LYS A 132 -15.63 -22.28 2.61
CA LYS A 132 -15.81 -21.77 1.25
C LYS A 132 -14.92 -22.52 0.28
N THR A 133 -15.48 -22.89 -0.88
CA THR A 133 -14.69 -23.49 -1.95
C THR A 133 -13.71 -22.45 -2.51
N PRO A 134 -12.52 -22.85 -3.01
CA PRO A 134 -11.59 -21.95 -3.68
C PRO A 134 -12.23 -21.18 -4.83
N GLU A 135 -13.14 -21.81 -5.55
CA GLU A 135 -13.86 -21.23 -6.69
C GLU A 135 -14.84 -20.15 -6.23
N ARG A 136 -15.61 -20.39 -5.16
CA ARG A 136 -16.50 -19.36 -4.58
C ARG A 136 -15.72 -18.20 -3.99
N THR A 137 -14.60 -18.48 -3.32
CA THR A 137 -13.74 -17.44 -2.75
C THR A 137 -13.14 -16.55 -3.84
N LYS A 138 -12.67 -17.16 -4.95
CA LYS A 138 -12.24 -16.44 -6.15
C LYS A 138 -13.33 -15.50 -6.67
N THR A 139 -14.53 -16.03 -6.92
CA THR A 139 -15.64 -15.24 -7.45
C THR A 139 -16.03 -14.11 -6.50
N MET A 140 -16.11 -14.37 -5.19
CA MET A 140 -16.44 -13.33 -4.19
C MET A 140 -15.39 -12.22 -4.16
N VAL A 141 -14.10 -12.56 -4.12
CA VAL A 141 -13.02 -11.57 -4.10
C VAL A 141 -13.04 -10.73 -5.37
N VAL A 142 -13.21 -11.35 -6.55
CA VAL A 142 -13.30 -10.64 -7.82
C VAL A 142 -14.51 -9.71 -7.84
N ILE A 143 -15.71 -10.18 -7.49
CA ILE A 143 -16.91 -9.34 -7.47
C ILE A 143 -16.73 -8.13 -6.54
N ILE A 144 -16.27 -8.36 -5.30
CA ILE A 144 -16.05 -7.27 -4.33
C ILE A 144 -15.02 -6.28 -4.87
N SER A 145 -13.90 -6.78 -5.41
CA SER A 145 -12.85 -5.93 -5.97
C SER A 145 -13.32 -5.09 -7.15
N THR A 146 -14.19 -5.64 -8.00
CA THR A 146 -14.75 -4.94 -9.16
C THR A 146 -15.76 -3.89 -8.72
N ILE A 147 -16.64 -4.22 -7.76
CA ILE A 147 -17.61 -3.28 -7.19
C ILE A 147 -16.93 -2.08 -6.53
N VAL A 148 -15.80 -2.29 -5.86
CA VAL A 148 -15.03 -1.20 -5.23
C VAL A 148 -14.16 -0.48 -6.26
N GLY A 149 -13.51 -1.22 -7.16
CA GLY A 149 -12.54 -0.69 -8.11
C GLY A 149 -13.16 0.21 -9.17
N ILE A 150 -14.33 -0.14 -9.72
CA ILE A 150 -14.97 0.65 -10.79
C ILE A 150 -15.33 2.07 -10.31
N PRO A 151 -16.03 2.28 -9.19
CA PRO A 151 -16.33 3.61 -8.69
C PRO A 151 -15.09 4.43 -8.37
N VAL A 152 -14.06 3.80 -7.79
CA VAL A 152 -12.79 4.47 -7.49
C VAL A 152 -12.10 4.92 -8.77
N PHE A 153 -12.06 4.06 -9.79
CA PHE A 153 -11.46 4.40 -11.08
C PHE A 153 -12.19 5.54 -11.78
N ILE A 154 -13.53 5.50 -11.81
CA ILE A 154 -14.36 6.59 -12.36
C ILE A 154 -14.10 7.90 -11.60
N LEU A 155 -14.08 7.83 -10.27
CA LEU A 155 -13.83 9.00 -9.43
C LEU A 155 -12.45 9.63 -9.71
N VAL A 156 -11.41 8.81 -9.85
CA VAL A 156 -10.06 9.29 -10.19
C VAL A 156 -10.03 9.99 -11.55
N ILE A 157 -10.71 9.41 -12.56
CA ILE A 157 -10.81 10.04 -13.89
C ILE A 157 -11.53 11.39 -13.80
N LEU A 158 -12.66 11.45 -13.10
CA LEU A 158 -13.40 12.70 -12.93
C LEU A 158 -12.54 13.78 -12.25
N LEU A 159 -11.80 13.41 -11.21
CA LEU A 159 -10.90 14.36 -10.53
C LEU A 159 -9.78 14.85 -11.44
N PHE A 160 -9.20 13.98 -12.28
CA PHE A 160 -8.18 14.37 -13.24
C PHE A 160 -8.71 15.29 -14.33
N VAL A 161 -9.96 15.10 -14.78
CA VAL A 161 -10.58 15.98 -15.78
C VAL A 161 -10.97 17.34 -15.20
N MET A 162 -11.32 17.39 -13.92
CA MET A 162 -11.78 18.61 -13.24
C MET A 162 -10.64 19.51 -12.73
N ASN A 163 -9.39 19.03 -12.73
CA ASN A 163 -8.22 19.73 -12.19
C ASN A 163 -7.23 20.09 -13.30
#